data_AF-M2Z0W2-F1
#
_entry.id   AF-M2Z0W2-F1
#
_cell.length_a   1.000
_cell.length_b   1.000
_cell.length_c   1.000
_cell.angle_alpha   90.00
_cell.angle_beta   90.00
_cell.angle_gamma   90.00
#
_symmetry.space_group_name_H-M   'P 1'
#
loop_
_entity.id
_entity.type
_entity.pdbx_description
1 polymer ?
#
loop_
_entity_poly.entity_id
_entity_poly.type
_entity_poly.pdbx_seq_one_letter_code
_entity_poly.pdbx_strand_id
1 'polypeptide(L)'
;HHHHRLPNQQPPNKLQRTSYSQDSAEEDDHGPPSVVGQPGMPQPASRPKGPKLKFTPEDDALLVELKETKNLTWKQIADFFPGRSSGTLQVRYCTKLKAKTTVWTDEMAQRLKVAMQEYDNDRWRIISGKVGNGFSASACKEKALEI
;
A
#
# COMPACT_ATOMS: atom_id res chain seq x y z
N HIS A 1 -2.91 12.53 32.11
CA HIS A 1 -3.44 11.58 33.11
C HIS A 1 -4.15 10.46 32.37
N HIS A 2 -3.48 9.31 32.21
CA HIS A 2 -4.03 8.16 31.49
C HIS A 2 -4.75 7.24 32.49
N HIS A 3 -6.03 6.96 32.26
CA HIS A 3 -6.77 5.96 33.03
C HIS A 3 -7.00 4.72 32.16
N HIS A 4 -6.42 3.60 32.59
CA HIS A 4 -6.68 2.27 32.06
C HIS A 4 -8.08 1.77 32.48
N ARG A 5 -8.76 1.03 31.60
CA ARG A 5 -9.78 0.07 32.04
C ARG A 5 -9.77 -1.19 31.18
N LEU A 6 -9.68 -2.34 31.86
CA LEU A 6 -9.73 -3.71 31.34
C LEU A 6 -11.19 -4.16 31.05
N PRO A 7 -11.38 -5.23 30.24
CA PRO A 7 -12.66 -5.58 29.64
C PRO A 7 -13.51 -6.46 30.57
N ASN A 8 -14.81 -6.54 30.25
CA ASN A 8 -15.82 -7.50 30.74
C ASN A 8 -16.84 -6.96 31.77
N GLN A 9 -17.87 -6.25 31.31
CA GLN A 9 -19.22 -6.28 31.91
C GLN A 9 -20.29 -6.04 30.83
N GLN A 10 -21.18 -7.01 30.62
CA GLN A 10 -22.41 -6.86 29.82
C GLN A 10 -23.45 -6.07 30.63
N PRO A 11 -24.27 -5.22 29.98
CA PRO A 11 -25.56 -4.81 30.54
C PRO A 11 -26.76 -5.11 29.61
N PRO A 12 -27.99 -5.01 30.14
CA PRO A 12 -29.04 -6.01 29.93
C PRO A 12 -30.04 -5.67 28.82
N ASN A 13 -30.76 -6.70 28.38
CA ASN A 13 -31.99 -6.59 27.61
C ASN A 13 -33.09 -5.87 28.42
N LYS A 14 -33.73 -4.83 27.84
CA LYS A 14 -35.18 -4.52 27.99
C LYS A 14 -35.64 -3.32 27.13
N LEU A 15 -36.46 -3.66 26.12
CA LEU A 15 -37.74 -3.07 25.68
C LEU A 15 -37.98 -1.53 25.71
N GLN A 16 -38.29 -1.02 24.50
CA GLN A 16 -39.31 -0.01 24.11
C GLN A 16 -39.74 1.06 25.13
N ARG A 17 -39.70 2.35 24.72
CA ARG A 17 -40.85 3.10 24.14
C ARG A 17 -40.69 4.64 24.24
N THR A 18 -40.89 5.28 23.08
CA THR A 18 -41.45 6.62 22.78
C THR A 18 -40.81 7.95 23.23
N SER A 19 -41.01 8.90 22.29
CA SER A 19 -41.39 10.32 22.40
C SER A 19 -40.30 11.39 22.61
N TYR A 20 -40.01 12.03 21.47
CA TYR A 20 -40.04 13.48 21.21
C TYR A 20 -39.17 14.45 22.04
N SER A 21 -38.18 14.99 21.30
CA SER A 21 -37.72 16.39 21.18
C SER A 21 -36.80 17.06 22.22
N GLN A 22 -35.76 17.71 21.64
CA GLN A 22 -34.91 18.81 22.14
C GLN A 22 -33.87 18.38 23.22
N ASP A 23 -32.56 18.54 23.07
CA ASP A 23 -31.77 19.69 22.63
C ASP A 23 -30.30 19.30 22.36
N SER A 24 -29.67 20.00 21.41
CA SER A 24 -28.24 20.36 21.26
C SER A 24 -27.08 19.39 21.50
N ALA A 25 -26.35 19.19 20.39
CA ALA A 25 -24.92 19.47 20.22
C ALA A 25 -23.92 18.29 20.17
N GLU A 26 -23.05 18.45 19.17
CA GLU A 26 -21.67 18.01 19.03
C GLU A 26 -21.40 16.77 18.16
N GLU A 27 -20.52 17.05 17.20
CA GLU A 27 -20.11 16.29 16.04
C GLU A 27 -19.23 15.10 16.44
N ASP A 28 -19.40 13.94 15.78
CA ASP A 28 -18.24 13.09 15.46
C ASP A 28 -18.57 12.09 14.33
N ASP A 29 -17.63 12.00 13.40
CA ASP A 29 -17.35 10.90 12.48
C ASP A 29 -18.53 10.16 11.80
N HIS A 30 -19.12 10.73 10.75
CA HIS A 30 -19.73 9.89 9.71
C HIS A 30 -19.57 10.55 8.34
N GLY A 31 -18.84 9.89 7.42
CA GLY A 31 -18.96 10.17 5.98
C GLY A 31 -20.44 10.20 5.56
N PRO A 32 -20.78 10.83 4.42
CA PRO A 32 -22.16 11.14 4.07
C PRO A 32 -23.03 9.88 4.22
N PRO A 33 -24.10 9.93 5.05
CA PRO A 33 -24.92 8.76 5.33
C PRO A 33 -25.45 8.22 4.01
N SER A 34 -25.37 6.91 3.83
CA SER A 34 -25.84 6.24 2.62
C SER A 34 -27.32 6.56 2.40
N VAL A 35 -27.62 7.41 1.41
CA VAL A 35 -28.98 7.80 1.03
C VAL A 35 -29.74 6.70 0.29
N VAL A 36 -29.09 5.56 0.05
CA VAL A 36 -29.67 4.39 -0.60
C VAL A 36 -30.78 3.81 0.28
N GLY A 37 -32.03 4.02 -0.13
CA GLY A 37 -33.23 3.49 0.54
C GLY A 37 -34.08 4.52 1.28
N GLN A 38 -33.73 5.82 1.27
CA GLN A 38 -34.60 6.86 1.84
C GLN A 38 -35.84 7.12 0.94
N PRO A 39 -37.02 7.38 1.52
CA PRO A 39 -38.23 7.68 0.77
C PRO A 39 -38.03 8.96 -0.06
N GLY A 40 -38.17 8.86 -1.38
CA GLY A 40 -37.96 9.97 -2.33
C GLY A 40 -36.66 9.91 -3.13
N MET A 41 -35.71 9.02 -2.82
CA MET A 41 -34.51 8.82 -3.64
C MET A 41 -34.70 7.74 -4.72
N PRO A 42 -34.13 7.92 -5.93
CA PRO A 42 -34.23 6.92 -6.99
C PRO A 42 -33.54 5.63 -6.54
N GLN A 43 -34.11 4.49 -6.97
CA GLN A 43 -33.51 3.19 -6.70
C GLN A 43 -32.04 3.19 -7.19
N PRO A 44 -31.10 2.59 -6.45
CA PRO A 44 -29.71 2.52 -6.87
C PRO A 44 -29.63 1.98 -8.29
N ALA A 45 -28.89 2.68 -9.15
CA ALA A 45 -28.70 2.25 -10.53
C ALA A 45 -28.26 0.79 -10.53
N SER A 46 -28.98 -0.04 -11.29
CA SER A 46 -28.65 -1.45 -11.44
C SER A 46 -27.21 -1.54 -11.94
N ARG A 47 -26.32 -2.13 -11.13
CA ARG A 47 -24.92 -2.27 -11.53
C ARG A 47 -24.90 -3.01 -12.86
N PRO A 48 -24.27 -2.47 -13.92
CA PRO A 48 -24.25 -3.13 -15.21
C PRO A 48 -23.62 -4.52 -15.04
N LYS A 49 -24.43 -5.56 -15.23
CA LYS A 49 -24.00 -6.97 -15.20
C LYS A 49 -23.46 -7.34 -16.58
N GLY A 50 -22.47 -6.60 -17.06
CA GLY A 50 -21.66 -7.05 -18.19
C GLY A 50 -20.74 -8.20 -17.73
N PRO A 51 -20.29 -9.08 -18.65
CA PRO A 51 -19.22 -10.02 -18.35
C PRO A 51 -18.03 -9.24 -17.76
N LYS A 52 -17.64 -9.56 -16.51
CA LYS A 52 -16.44 -8.96 -15.90
C LYS A 52 -15.22 -9.50 -16.66
N LEU A 53 -14.76 -8.77 -17.67
CA LEU A 53 -13.51 -9.09 -18.35
C LEU A 53 -12.37 -9.08 -17.31
N LYS A 54 -11.88 -10.27 -16.97
CA LYS A 54 -10.72 -10.44 -16.10
C LYS A 54 -9.46 -10.18 -16.92
N PHE A 55 -8.44 -9.62 -16.27
CA PHE A 55 -7.09 -9.56 -16.86
C PHE A 55 -6.50 -10.96 -16.95
N THR A 56 -6.07 -11.34 -18.13
CA THR A 56 -5.29 -12.56 -18.37
C THR A 56 -3.77 -12.28 -18.26
N PRO A 57 -2.92 -13.29 -18.18
CA PRO A 57 -1.46 -13.11 -18.27
C PRO A 57 -1.02 -12.41 -19.56
N GLU A 58 -1.69 -12.70 -20.68
CA GLU A 58 -1.42 -12.10 -21.99
C GLU A 58 -1.79 -10.61 -21.99
N ASP A 59 -2.92 -10.26 -21.38
CA ASP A 59 -3.29 -8.86 -21.15
C ASP A 59 -2.23 -8.11 -20.34
N ASP A 60 -1.74 -8.74 -19.26
CA ASP A 60 -0.75 -8.15 -18.38
C ASP A 60 0.60 -7.95 -19.11
N ALA A 61 1.02 -8.93 -19.92
CA ALA A 61 2.24 -8.85 -20.72
C ALA A 61 2.16 -7.72 -21.76
N LEU A 62 1.04 -7.63 -22.49
CA LEU A 62 0.80 -6.55 -23.45
C LEU A 62 0.81 -5.19 -22.75
N LEU A 63 0.17 -5.08 -21.58
CA LEU A 63 0.10 -3.83 -20.83
C LEU A 63 1.49 -3.35 -20.40
N VAL A 64 2.36 -4.27 -19.98
CA VAL A 64 3.75 -3.97 -19.62
C VAL A 64 4.56 -3.54 -20.85
N GLU A 65 4.49 -4.28 -21.95
CA GLU A 65 5.23 -3.97 -23.19
C GLU A 65 4.89 -2.56 -23.70
N LEU A 66 3.59 -2.25 -23.80
CA LEU A 66 3.15 -0.95 -24.29
C LEU A 66 3.60 0.20 -23.37
N LYS A 67 3.66 -0.03 -22.06
CA LYS A 67 3.99 0.99 -21.07
C LYS A 67 5.49 1.23 -20.88
N GLU A 68 6.28 0.16 -20.85
CA GLU A 68 7.70 0.19 -20.51
C GLU A 68 8.59 0.17 -21.76
N THR A 69 8.22 -0.61 -22.78
CA THR A 69 9.03 -0.77 -23.99
C THR A 69 8.67 0.25 -25.07
N LYS A 70 7.38 0.50 -25.29
CA LYS A 70 6.89 1.48 -26.29
C LYS A 70 6.63 2.87 -25.70
N ASN A 71 6.77 3.01 -24.38
CA ASN A 71 6.59 4.26 -23.63
C ASN A 71 5.27 5.01 -23.95
N LEU A 72 4.20 4.29 -24.24
CA LEU A 72 2.91 4.89 -24.59
C LEU A 72 2.21 5.50 -23.35
N THR A 73 1.39 6.52 -23.60
CA THR A 73 0.50 7.09 -22.57
C THR A 73 -0.66 6.14 -22.28
N TRP A 74 -1.23 6.19 -21.07
CA TRP A 74 -2.39 5.35 -20.70
C TRP A 74 -3.58 5.48 -21.65
N LYS A 75 -3.76 6.67 -22.24
CA LYS A 75 -4.81 6.93 -23.23
C LYS A 75 -4.56 6.14 -24.51
N GLN A 76 -3.34 6.18 -25.05
CA GLN A 76 -2.97 5.40 -26.24
C GLN A 76 -2.99 3.89 -25.96
N ILE A 77 -2.61 3.47 -24.76
CA ILE A 77 -2.66 2.04 -24.37
C ILE A 77 -4.11 1.54 -24.37
N ALA A 78 -5.09 2.36 -23.95
CA ALA A 78 -6.49 1.96 -23.92
C ALA A 78 -7.05 1.56 -25.30
N ASP A 79 -6.47 2.08 -26.39
CA ASP A 79 -6.86 1.71 -27.75
C ASP A 79 -6.58 0.22 -28.07
N PHE A 80 -5.67 -0.42 -27.32
CA PHE A 80 -5.34 -1.85 -27.44
C PHE A 80 -6.15 -2.76 -26.50
N PHE A 81 -6.96 -2.19 -25.60
CA PHE A 81 -7.74 -2.93 -24.60
C PHE A 81 -9.23 -2.59 -24.71
N PRO A 82 -9.95 -3.15 -25.70
CA PRO A 82 -11.36 -2.84 -25.89
C PRO A 82 -12.16 -3.17 -24.62
N GLY A 83 -13.00 -2.22 -24.20
CA GLY A 83 -13.82 -2.35 -22.99
C GLY A 83 -13.08 -2.08 -21.67
N ARG A 84 -11.81 -1.64 -21.70
CA ARG A 84 -11.09 -1.18 -20.51
C ARG A 84 -10.74 0.30 -20.64
N SER A 85 -10.95 1.05 -19.57
CA SER A 85 -10.54 2.46 -19.50
C SER A 85 -9.04 2.58 -19.21
N SER A 86 -8.43 3.69 -19.65
CA SER A 86 -7.04 4.04 -19.30
C SER A 86 -6.80 4.04 -17.79
N GLY A 87 -7.76 4.51 -16.99
CA GLY A 87 -7.68 4.48 -15.52
C GLY A 87 -7.65 3.06 -14.95
N THR A 88 -8.46 2.15 -15.48
CA THR A 88 -8.45 0.73 -15.09
C THR A 88 -7.09 0.09 -15.36
N LEU A 89 -6.49 0.39 -16.51
CA LEU A 89 -5.17 -0.12 -16.91
C LEU A 89 -4.05 0.45 -16.04
N GLN A 90 -4.09 1.75 -15.73
CA GLN A 90 -3.14 2.38 -14.81
C GLN A 90 -3.19 1.73 -13.42
N VAL A 91 -4.38 1.53 -12.86
CA VAL A 91 -4.55 0.87 -11.56
C VAL A 91 -4.02 -0.55 -11.60
N ARG A 92 -4.35 -1.34 -12.64
CA ARG A 92 -3.82 -2.70 -12.82
C ARG A 92 -2.30 -2.70 -12.84
N TYR A 93 -1.70 -1.83 -13.63
CA TYR A 93 -0.25 -1.74 -13.77
C TYR A 93 0.42 -1.36 -12.44
N CYS A 94 0.00 -0.26 -11.82
CA CYS A 94 0.61 0.23 -10.58
C CYS A 94 0.46 -0.75 -9.41
N THR A 95 -0.67 -1.46 -9.32
CA THR A 95 -0.95 -2.35 -8.16
C THR A 95 -0.53 -3.79 -8.36
N LYS A 96 -0.44 -4.30 -9.59
CA LYS A 96 -0.21 -5.73 -9.87
C LYS A 96 1.03 -6.02 -10.72
N LEU A 97 1.50 -5.09 -11.54
CA LEU A 97 2.49 -5.38 -12.58
C LEU A 97 3.81 -4.64 -12.42
N LYS A 98 3.79 -3.36 -12.04
CA LYS A 98 4.99 -2.51 -11.97
C LYS A 98 6.09 -3.15 -11.11
N ALA A 99 5.75 -3.61 -9.91
CA ALA A 99 6.72 -4.25 -9.01
C ALA A 99 7.29 -5.58 -9.56
N LYS A 100 6.49 -6.35 -10.32
CA LYS A 100 6.97 -7.57 -10.98
C LYS A 100 7.88 -7.28 -12.17
N THR A 101 7.73 -6.09 -12.76
CA THR A 101 8.48 -5.66 -13.94
C THR A 101 9.75 -4.90 -13.58
N THR A 102 9.90 -4.45 -12.33
CA THR A 102 11.17 -3.89 -11.85
C THR A 102 12.24 -4.98 -11.89
N VAL A 103 12.94 -5.07 -13.03
CA VAL A 103 14.09 -5.95 -13.22
C VAL A 103 15.27 -5.29 -12.51
N TRP A 104 15.89 -6.03 -11.59
CA TRP A 104 17.20 -5.65 -11.06
C TRP A 104 18.21 -5.73 -12.18
N THR A 105 18.64 -4.58 -12.71
CA THR A 105 19.73 -4.54 -13.68
C THR A 105 21.05 -4.87 -12.98
N ASP A 106 22.03 -5.39 -13.73
CA ASP A 106 23.38 -5.59 -13.22
C ASP A 106 23.95 -4.31 -12.60
N GLU A 107 23.67 -3.15 -13.20
CA GLU A 107 24.08 -1.86 -12.65
C GLU A 107 23.44 -1.57 -11.29
N MET A 108 22.12 -1.75 -11.15
CA MET A 108 21.42 -1.55 -9.87
C MET A 108 21.89 -2.53 -8.80
N ALA A 109 22.12 -3.79 -9.20
CA ALA A 109 22.69 -4.80 -8.31
C ALA A 109 24.11 -4.42 -7.87
N GLN A 110 24.93 -3.88 -8.78
CA GLN A 110 26.28 -3.43 -8.43
C GLN A 110 26.26 -2.24 -7.48
N ARG A 111 25.39 -1.25 -7.74
CA ARG A 111 25.18 -0.10 -6.83
C ARG A 111 24.74 -0.56 -5.44
N LEU A 112 23.86 -1.54 -5.36
CA LEU A 112 23.44 -2.14 -4.09
C LEU A 112 24.62 -2.79 -3.36
N LYS A 113 25.44 -3.59 -4.05
CA LYS A 113 26.63 -4.22 -3.44
C LYS A 113 27.61 -3.19 -2.89
N VAL A 114 27.87 -2.11 -3.62
CA VAL A 114 28.74 -1.02 -3.17
C VAL A 114 28.19 -0.37 -1.91
N ALA A 115 26.90 -0.03 -1.89
CA ALA A 115 26.26 0.58 -0.72
C ALA A 115 26.32 -0.33 0.52
N MET A 116 26.13 -1.65 0.34
CA MET A 116 26.28 -2.62 1.43
C MET A 116 27.72 -2.65 1.98
N GLN A 117 28.72 -2.63 1.09
CA GLN A 117 30.12 -2.63 1.48
C GLN A 117 30.52 -1.34 2.20
N GLU A 118 30.07 -0.19 1.72
CA GLU A 118 30.29 1.10 2.38
C GLU A 118 29.67 1.12 3.78
N TYR A 119 28.43 0.66 3.91
CA TYR A 119 27.78 0.54 5.20
C TYR A 119 28.54 -0.39 6.15
N ASP A 120 29.02 -1.54 5.69
CA ASP A 120 29.84 -2.43 6.51
C ASP A 120 31.12 -1.73 6.97
N ASN A 121 31.80 -1.00 6.09
CA ASN A 121 33.02 -0.26 6.44
C ASN A 121 32.74 0.85 7.46
N ASP A 122 31.68 1.63 7.24
CA ASP A 122 31.24 2.68 8.17
C ASP A 122 30.86 2.08 9.53
N ARG A 123 30.11 0.98 9.54
CA ARG A 123 29.72 0.26 10.75
C ARG A 123 30.94 -0.13 11.58
N TRP A 124 31.95 -0.74 10.96
CA TRP A 124 33.15 -1.16 11.67
C TRP A 124 34.02 0.01 12.14
N ARG A 125 34.06 1.11 11.37
CA ARG A 125 34.71 2.35 11.80
C ARG A 125 34.07 2.92 13.06
N ILE A 126 32.74 2.99 13.09
CA ILE A 126 31.99 3.46 14.25
C ILE A 126 32.21 2.55 15.46
N ILE A 127 32.17 1.22 15.26
CA ILE A 127 32.41 0.24 16.33
C ILE A 127 33.82 0.40 16.90
N SER A 128 34.85 0.50 16.06
CA SER A 128 36.23 0.73 16.48
C SER A 128 36.37 1.97 17.35
N GLY A 129 35.74 3.09 16.97
CA GLY A 129 35.72 4.29 17.80
C GLY A 129 35.05 4.12 19.17
N LYS A 130 34.11 3.18 19.30
CA LYS A 130 33.44 2.85 20.57
C LYS A 130 34.20 1.83 21.42
N VAL A 131 34.94 0.90 20.80
CA VAL A 131 35.74 -0.11 21.51
C VAL A 131 36.94 0.53 22.21
N GLY A 132 37.47 1.62 21.66
CA GLY A 132 38.50 2.44 22.27
C GLY A 132 39.72 2.63 21.38
N ASN A 133 40.59 3.55 21.78
CA ASN A 133 41.77 3.91 21.00
C ASN A 133 42.72 2.71 20.87
N GLY A 134 43.13 2.40 19.64
CA GLY A 134 44.12 1.34 19.35
C GLY A 134 43.58 0.14 18.59
N PHE A 135 42.26 -0.03 18.47
CA PHE A 135 41.66 -1.10 17.67
C PHE A 135 41.17 -0.55 16.33
N SER A 136 41.69 -1.07 15.21
CA SER A 136 41.20 -0.70 13.89
C SER A 136 39.81 -1.29 13.62
N ALA A 137 39.07 -0.70 12.68
CA ALA A 137 37.81 -1.24 12.20
C ALA A 137 37.93 -2.72 11.78
N SER A 138 39.01 -3.06 11.07
CA SER A 138 39.30 -4.43 10.64
C SER A 138 39.55 -5.37 11.83
N ALA A 139 40.31 -4.94 12.83
CA ALA A 139 40.55 -5.73 14.03
C ALA A 139 39.26 -5.99 14.82
N CYS A 140 38.38 -4.98 14.94
CA CYS A 140 37.06 -5.16 15.55
C CYS A 140 36.18 -6.13 14.75
N LYS A 141 36.24 -6.09 13.42
CA LYS A 141 35.51 -7.02 12.54
C LYS A 141 35.99 -8.46 12.72
N GLU A 142 37.30 -8.68 12.68
CA GLU A 142 37.90 -10.00 12.88
C GLU A 142 37.54 -10.54 14.26
N LYS A 143 37.67 -9.72 15.30
CA LYS A 143 37.34 -10.14 16.66
C LYS A 143 35.85 -10.49 16.82
N ALA A 144 34.96 -9.78 16.16
CA ALA A 144 33.52 -10.07 16.21
C ALA A 144 33.14 -11.39 15.54
N LEU A 145 33.98 -11.97 14.68
CA LEU A 145 33.76 -13.30 14.09
C LEU A 145 34.14 -14.44 15.04
N GLU A 146 34.92 -14.16 16.08
CA GLU A 146 35.37 -15.13 17.09
C GLU A 146 34.47 -15.19 18.32
N ILE A 147 33.48 -14.31 18.41
CA ILE A 147 32.50 -14.22 19.52
C ILE A 147 31.22 -14.92 19.10
#